data_AF-A0A7H9AYC6-F1
#
_entry.id   AF-A0A7H9AYC6-F1
#
_cell.length_a   1.000
_cell.length_b   1.000
_cell.length_c   1.000
_cell.angle_alpha   90.00
_cell.angle_beta   90.00
_cell.angle_gamma   90.00
#
_symmetry.space_group_name_H-M   'P 1'
#
loop_
_entity.id
_entity.type
_entity.pdbx_description
1 polymer ?
#
loop_
_entity_poly.entity_id
_entity_poly.type
_entity_poly.pdbx_seq_one_letter_code
_entity_poly.pdbx_strand_id
1 'polypeptide(L)'
;MPIAIVSFIFAQLICTSALRQYPYEVDCPKSNLVREANNNICLDESNYIENKMPYISSSLRRFLDGLEMVQCGDAVIRKIEERPPIMGLAISGGGYRSMLTSSGFIKEMKKYGLFDCLSYISGLSGGSWVLMDLVIHDFDVDQILDSWDLNDPLLQGIPDLDFKQKDLISEMDEQSLDELRRLSARDFTEIDALMQRNLDFFMNTRNHDKTDITGVCKRDYNPFTRLRELLFPTDIDSVPNAKEELPPSSLTNLQRILNFYISLHLDVRPKRFRGFRVSFTDYLGKAFIKRLKQNGMLQINTTSFSELMKHSPNFLNYRAPVPIFVANCKNKSLKNIIFEFTPFEFGSWESIVRLFVKMPFLGSKFEKGVASKCFNGFDDIGFIAATSSSIFNNVLIYIWELTAKSSKETIKAIRSILSVFGLKNIRIKTDEQLRSSVLEQLKTDYAVVHPNPFFKFPGKKNAVTVDDFLYLVDGGEDGENIPLRPLTIPERKLDLIFVIDSSSDSHNYATGIKLRNVLHQMQIGRKYLAPEEDISLQNPIALGCYEKDIPIIIYQVNSKHSYSSNTSTFKITYNESEISGMLQNGRDIFSTDNNDYYKNCLGCLVLKRLFDELPNSELPIFCSKCYRDFCR
;
A
#
# COMPACT_ATOMS: atom_id res chain seq x y z
N MET A 1 4.52 -45.29 23.48
CA MET A 1 3.33 -44.41 23.57
C MET A 1 3.56 -42.89 23.79
N PRO A 2 4.80 -42.31 23.82
CA PRO A 2 4.94 -40.84 23.95
C PRO A 2 5.18 -40.08 22.64
N ILE A 3 5.70 -40.74 21.58
CA ILE A 3 6.10 -40.05 20.33
C ILE A 3 4.87 -39.54 19.54
N ALA A 4 3.77 -40.31 19.51
CA ALA A 4 2.55 -39.91 18.81
C ALA A 4 1.87 -38.68 19.45
N ILE A 5 1.94 -38.54 20.78
CA ILE A 5 1.35 -37.40 21.49
C ILE A 5 2.21 -36.14 21.26
N VAL A 6 3.54 -36.27 21.29
CA VAL A 6 4.45 -35.15 20.99
C VAL A 6 4.31 -34.70 19.54
N SER A 7 4.21 -35.62 18.57
CA SER A 7 3.94 -35.30 17.17
C SER A 7 2.57 -34.65 16.94
N PHE A 8 1.54 -35.06 17.68
CA PHE A 8 0.20 -34.47 17.58
C PHE A 8 0.15 -33.05 18.19
N ILE A 9 0.84 -32.84 19.31
CA ILE A 9 0.98 -31.52 19.94
C ILE A 9 1.83 -30.59 19.06
N PHE A 10 2.93 -31.07 18.47
CA PHE A 10 3.74 -30.28 17.52
C PHE A 10 2.95 -29.94 16.24
N ALA A 11 2.18 -30.89 15.70
CA ALA A 11 1.31 -30.64 14.55
C ALA A 11 0.19 -29.65 14.89
N GLN A 12 -0.40 -29.70 16.08
CA GLN A 12 -1.38 -28.71 16.55
C GLN A 12 -0.74 -27.33 16.76
N LEU A 13 0.46 -27.24 17.34
CA LEU A 13 1.17 -25.96 17.52
C LEU A 13 1.54 -25.32 16.17
N ILE A 14 2.10 -26.09 15.23
CA ILE A 14 2.43 -25.61 13.87
C ILE A 14 1.15 -25.23 13.11
N CYS A 15 0.05 -25.96 13.29
CA CYS A 15 -1.23 -25.59 12.71
C CYS A 15 -1.76 -24.29 13.35
N THR A 16 -1.68 -24.11 14.67
CA THR A 16 -2.16 -22.90 15.35
C THR A 16 -1.37 -21.63 15.02
N SER A 17 -0.04 -21.72 14.84
CA SER A 17 0.78 -20.59 14.40
C SER A 17 0.55 -20.23 12.92
N ALA A 18 0.39 -21.23 12.05
CA ALA A 18 0.01 -21.03 10.66
C ALA A 18 -1.44 -20.50 10.51
N LEU A 19 -2.35 -20.83 11.43
CA LEU A 19 -3.77 -20.40 11.40
C LEU A 19 -3.96 -18.93 11.76
N ARG A 20 -3.01 -18.28 12.48
CA ARG A 20 -3.07 -16.86 12.87
C ARG A 20 -2.74 -15.87 11.75
N GLN A 21 -2.18 -16.33 10.63
CA GLN A 21 -1.85 -15.49 9.47
C GLN A 21 -3.03 -15.31 8.49
N TYR A 22 -4.21 -15.82 8.84
CA TYR A 22 -5.40 -15.85 7.97
C TYR A 22 -6.67 -15.49 8.75
N PRO A 23 -7.72 -14.96 8.09
CA PRO A 23 -8.92 -14.51 8.79
C PRO A 23 -9.64 -15.65 9.51
N TYR A 24 -9.70 -15.64 10.85
CA TYR A 24 -10.26 -16.72 11.66
C TYR A 24 -11.51 -16.23 12.41
N GLU A 25 -12.46 -17.15 12.61
CA GLU A 25 -13.74 -16.85 13.26
C GLU A 25 -13.53 -16.61 14.76
N VAL A 26 -14.26 -15.61 15.28
CA VAL A 26 -14.27 -15.22 16.70
C VAL A 26 -15.70 -14.90 17.14
N ASP A 27 -15.94 -14.91 18.45
CA ASP A 27 -17.21 -14.45 19.00
C ASP A 27 -17.42 -12.96 18.73
N CYS A 28 -18.61 -12.60 18.25
CA CYS A 28 -18.96 -11.21 18.02
C CYS A 28 -19.12 -10.44 19.35
N PRO A 29 -18.45 -9.29 19.53
CA PRO A 29 -18.71 -8.42 20.65
C PRO A 29 -20.17 -7.95 20.69
N LYS A 30 -20.69 -7.72 21.91
CA LYS A 30 -22.04 -7.16 22.11
C LYS A 30 -22.13 -5.67 21.73
N SER A 31 -21.00 -4.97 21.69
CA SER A 31 -20.93 -3.57 21.28
C SER A 31 -21.09 -3.40 19.78
N ASN A 32 -21.65 -2.27 19.34
CA ASN A 32 -21.65 -1.91 17.92
C ASN A 32 -20.22 -1.83 17.37
N LEU A 33 -19.97 -2.52 16.27
CA LEU A 33 -18.67 -2.54 15.60
C LEU A 33 -18.59 -1.56 14.43
N VAL A 34 -19.74 -1.12 13.91
CA VAL A 34 -19.85 -0.10 12.87
C VAL A 34 -20.42 1.18 13.50
N ARG A 35 -19.79 2.32 13.22
CA ARG A 35 -20.24 3.64 13.67
C ARG A 35 -20.46 4.57 12.50
N GLU A 36 -21.38 5.52 12.67
CA GLU A 36 -21.48 6.70 11.82
C GLU A 36 -20.52 7.78 12.31
N ALA A 37 -19.69 8.30 11.42
CA ALA A 37 -18.69 9.31 11.73
C ALA A 37 -19.23 10.72 11.55
N ASN A 38 -20.12 11.14 12.45
CA ASN A 38 -20.80 12.43 12.33
C ASN A 38 -19.84 13.60 12.54
N ASN A 39 -19.33 13.77 13.77
CA ASN A 39 -18.53 14.95 14.12
C ASN A 39 -17.29 14.63 14.99
N ASN A 40 -16.96 13.35 15.21
CA ASN A 40 -15.87 12.94 16.09
C ASN A 40 -15.10 11.74 15.50
N ILE A 41 -13.79 11.70 15.77
CA ILE A 41 -12.96 10.49 15.67
C ILE A 41 -13.43 9.44 16.67
N CYS A 42 -13.03 8.17 16.49
CA CYS A 42 -13.40 7.13 17.45
C CYS A 42 -12.76 7.37 18.83
N LEU A 43 -13.37 6.79 19.87
CA LEU A 43 -12.92 6.95 21.25
C LEU A 43 -11.47 6.46 21.44
N ASP A 44 -11.11 5.36 20.79
CA ASP A 44 -9.76 4.77 20.90
C ASP A 44 -8.69 5.72 20.31
N GLU A 45 -8.97 6.36 19.16
CA GLU A 45 -8.09 7.38 18.56
C GLU A 45 -8.01 8.64 19.45
N SER A 46 -9.15 9.13 19.94
CA SER A 46 -9.19 10.29 20.85
C SER A 46 -8.36 10.06 22.11
N ASN A 47 -8.54 8.90 22.76
CA ASN A 47 -7.80 8.54 23.97
C ASN A 47 -6.30 8.39 23.67
N TYR A 48 -5.94 7.80 22.54
CA TYR A 48 -4.53 7.65 22.15
C TYR A 48 -3.85 9.01 22.02
N ILE A 49 -4.50 9.93 21.32
CA ILE A 49 -3.98 11.27 21.07
C ILE A 49 -3.85 12.07 22.38
N GLU A 50 -4.88 12.03 23.24
CA GLU A 50 -4.83 12.68 24.55
C GLU A 50 -3.66 12.19 25.41
N ASN A 51 -3.47 10.86 25.51
CA ASN A 51 -2.38 10.27 26.29
C ASN A 51 -0.98 10.50 25.67
N LYS A 52 -0.92 10.81 24.38
CA LYS A 52 0.32 11.13 23.67
C LYS A 52 0.80 12.57 23.93
N MET A 53 -0.10 13.50 24.30
CA MET A 53 0.24 14.92 24.47
C MET A 53 1.43 15.19 25.40
N PRO A 54 1.56 14.55 26.57
CA PRO A 54 2.73 14.76 27.44
C PRO A 54 4.05 14.34 26.77
N TYR A 55 4.05 13.26 25.98
CA TYR A 55 5.23 12.82 25.23
C TYR A 55 5.60 13.81 24.11
N ILE A 56 4.62 14.35 23.39
CA ILE A 56 4.83 15.38 22.37
C ILE A 56 5.39 16.64 23.02
N SER A 57 4.80 17.10 24.13
CA SER A 57 5.26 18.30 24.84
C SER A 57 6.73 18.18 25.28
N SER A 58 7.11 17.03 25.87
CA SER A 58 8.50 16.76 26.25
C SER A 58 9.45 16.69 25.05
N SER A 59 9.04 16.01 23.98
CA SER A 59 9.86 15.86 22.77
C SER A 59 10.05 17.18 22.02
N LEU A 60 8.99 17.99 21.95
CA LEU A 60 9.02 19.31 21.33
C LEU A 60 9.96 20.24 22.10
N ARG A 61 9.93 20.22 23.44
CA ARG A 61 10.90 20.98 24.25
C ARG A 61 12.35 20.61 23.94
N ARG A 62 12.66 19.31 23.90
CA ARG A 62 14.01 18.85 23.53
C ARG A 62 14.45 19.33 22.15
N PHE A 63 13.53 19.37 21.18
CA PHE A 63 13.82 19.93 19.86
C PHE A 63 14.14 21.43 19.95
N LEU A 64 13.30 22.20 20.66
CA LEU A 64 13.45 23.64 20.82
C LEU A 64 14.73 24.03 21.59
N ASP A 65 15.10 23.27 22.62
CA ASP A 65 16.34 23.47 23.39
C ASP A 65 17.60 23.36 22.51
N GLY A 66 17.49 22.64 21.38
CA GLY A 66 18.54 22.50 20.38
C GLY A 66 18.58 23.60 19.31
N LEU A 67 17.77 24.66 19.43
CA LEU A 67 17.68 25.76 18.48
C LEU A 67 18.31 27.04 19.05
N GLU A 68 19.35 27.55 18.39
CA GLU A 68 20.09 28.72 18.87
C GLU A 68 19.36 30.05 18.64
N MET A 69 18.52 30.12 17.60
CA MET A 69 17.89 31.37 17.13
C MET A 69 16.43 31.52 17.59
N VAL A 70 15.84 30.48 18.18
CA VAL A 70 14.44 30.46 18.63
C VAL A 70 14.39 30.52 20.15
N GLN A 71 14.36 31.74 20.70
CA GLN A 71 14.19 31.92 22.13
C GLN A 71 12.70 31.95 22.48
N CYS A 72 12.22 30.90 23.14
CA CYS A 72 10.84 30.81 23.60
C CYS A 72 10.70 31.42 25.00
N GLY A 73 9.82 32.41 25.15
CA GLY A 73 9.46 32.93 26.47
C GLY A 73 8.58 31.95 27.27
N ASP A 74 8.47 32.17 28.57
CA ASP A 74 7.68 31.33 29.49
C ASP A 74 6.22 31.15 29.05
N ALA A 75 5.64 32.14 28.37
CA ALA A 75 4.28 32.07 27.86
C ALA A 75 4.10 30.96 26.81
N VAL A 76 5.04 30.85 25.87
CA VAL A 76 5.06 29.81 24.83
C VAL A 76 5.28 28.44 25.47
N ILE A 77 6.21 28.37 26.41
CA ILE A 77 6.55 27.15 27.15
C ILE A 77 5.33 26.60 27.91
N ARG A 78 4.56 27.46 28.59
CA ARG A 78 3.28 27.07 29.23
C ARG A 78 2.26 26.57 28.21
N LYS A 79 2.12 27.23 27.05
CA LYS A 79 1.21 26.78 25.98
C LYS A 79 1.57 25.39 25.44
N ILE A 80 2.86 25.08 25.31
CA ILE A 80 3.33 23.74 24.91
C ILE A 80 2.98 22.68 25.96
N GLU A 81 2.99 23.03 27.26
CA GLU A 81 2.55 22.15 28.35
C GLU A 81 1.04 21.92 28.36
N GLU A 82 0.25 22.97 28.09
CA GLU A 82 -1.21 22.92 28.07
C GLU A 82 -1.77 22.20 26.83
N ARG A 83 -1.28 22.56 25.65
CA ARG A 83 -1.75 22.04 24.35
C ARG A 83 -0.60 22.10 23.34
N PRO A 84 0.28 21.08 23.29
CA PRO A 84 1.29 21.03 22.24
C PRO A 84 0.64 20.90 20.85
N PRO A 85 1.29 21.39 19.78
CA PRO A 85 0.74 21.31 18.42
C PRO A 85 0.50 19.86 17.97
N ILE A 86 -0.65 19.59 17.38
CA ILE A 86 -0.97 18.30 16.77
C ILE A 86 -0.38 18.27 15.35
N MET A 87 0.61 17.40 15.14
CA MET A 87 1.36 17.34 13.89
C MET A 87 1.11 16.05 13.09
N GLY A 88 1.06 16.17 11.77
CA GLY A 88 0.96 15.06 10.84
C GLY A 88 2.14 14.99 9.87
N LEU A 89 2.38 13.81 9.29
CA LEU A 89 3.29 13.63 8.14
C LEU A 89 2.54 12.89 7.03
N ALA A 90 2.49 13.46 5.82
CA ALA A 90 1.94 12.84 4.63
C ALA A 90 3.06 12.41 3.67
N ILE A 91 3.04 11.13 3.29
CA ILE A 91 4.01 10.52 2.38
C ILE A 91 3.29 10.12 1.09
N SER A 92 3.72 10.70 -0.02
CA SER A 92 3.08 10.48 -1.33
C SER A 92 3.34 9.08 -1.88
N GLY A 93 2.60 8.73 -2.95
CA GLY A 93 2.91 7.56 -3.75
C GLY A 93 4.18 7.71 -4.61
N GLY A 94 4.63 6.61 -5.21
CA GLY A 94 5.82 6.60 -6.07
C GLY A 94 6.70 5.36 -5.99
N GLY A 95 6.13 4.19 -5.63
CA GLY A 95 6.89 2.93 -5.51
C GLY A 95 8.11 3.05 -4.59
N TYR A 96 9.20 2.36 -4.95
CA TYR A 96 10.44 2.39 -4.17
C TYR A 96 11.11 3.77 -4.16
N ARG A 97 10.89 4.62 -5.17
CA ARG A 97 11.37 6.02 -5.13
C ARG A 97 10.81 6.75 -3.91
N SER A 98 9.49 6.72 -3.73
CA SER A 98 8.85 7.32 -2.56
C SER A 98 9.33 6.66 -1.27
N MET A 99 9.36 5.33 -1.24
CA MET A 99 9.77 4.58 -0.05
C MET A 99 11.18 4.95 0.42
N LEU A 100 12.17 4.93 -0.48
CA LEU A 100 13.57 5.19 -0.15
C LEU A 100 13.81 6.65 0.23
N THR A 101 13.30 7.60 -0.55
CA THR A 101 13.49 9.03 -0.25
C THR A 101 12.81 9.43 1.06
N SER A 102 11.59 8.94 1.30
CA SER A 102 10.86 9.22 2.54
C SER A 102 11.47 8.52 3.75
N SER A 103 12.11 7.35 3.58
CA SER A 103 12.87 6.70 4.65
C SER A 103 14.04 7.56 5.11
N GLY A 104 14.79 8.14 4.17
CA GLY A 104 15.87 9.10 4.47
C GLY A 104 15.36 10.34 5.19
N PHE A 105 14.25 10.90 4.69
CA PHE A 105 13.56 12.05 5.28
C PHE A 105 13.18 11.79 6.74
N ILE A 106 12.54 10.65 7.02
CA ILE A 106 12.11 10.26 8.38
C ILE A 106 13.32 10.06 9.30
N LYS A 107 14.41 9.45 8.81
CA LYS A 107 15.65 9.30 9.59
C LYS A 107 16.22 10.65 10.02
N GLU A 108 16.26 11.65 9.13
CA GLU A 108 16.73 13.00 9.51
C GLU A 108 15.72 13.73 10.41
N MET A 109 14.41 13.56 10.15
CA MET A 109 13.35 14.11 11.01
C MET A 109 13.41 13.56 12.44
N LYS A 110 13.75 12.27 12.61
CA LYS A 110 14.00 11.65 13.90
C LYS A 110 15.25 12.21 14.56
N LYS A 111 16.34 12.42 13.81
CA LYS A 111 17.57 13.06 14.31
C LYS A 111 17.32 14.49 14.82
N TYR A 112 16.38 15.23 14.21
CA TYR A 112 15.94 16.53 14.71
C TYR A 112 15.01 16.42 15.93
N GLY A 113 14.53 15.22 16.29
CA GLY A 113 13.56 15.01 17.37
C GLY A 113 12.12 15.32 16.98
N LEU A 114 11.86 15.66 15.71
CA LEU A 114 10.52 16.04 15.24
C LEU A 114 9.64 14.83 14.93
N PHE A 115 10.21 13.67 14.59
CA PHE A 115 9.41 12.45 14.38
C PHE A 115 8.65 12.04 15.65
N ASP A 116 9.28 12.19 16.83
CA ASP A 116 8.66 11.90 18.13
C ASP A 116 7.47 12.83 18.46
N CYS A 117 7.42 13.98 17.80
CA CYS A 117 6.36 14.97 17.98
C CYS A 117 5.15 14.72 17.06
N LEU A 118 5.25 13.79 16.10
CA LEU A 118 4.15 13.47 15.18
C LEU A 118 3.01 12.77 15.93
N SER A 119 1.80 13.27 15.75
CA SER A 119 0.55 12.62 16.19
C SER A 119 0.05 11.61 15.16
N TYR A 120 0.17 11.94 13.87
CA TYR A 120 -0.31 11.13 12.75
C TYR A 120 0.73 10.98 11.67
N ILE A 121 0.68 9.87 10.94
CA ILE A 121 1.46 9.66 9.73
C ILE A 121 0.56 8.96 8.71
N SER A 122 0.43 9.53 7.51
CA SER A 122 -0.41 8.99 6.44
C SER A 122 0.41 8.67 5.21
N GLY A 123 0.11 7.55 4.57
CA GLY A 123 0.85 7.07 3.40
C GLY A 123 -0.09 6.44 2.38
N LEU A 124 0.22 6.66 1.10
CA LEU A 124 -0.40 5.93 -0.01
C LEU A 124 0.65 5.36 -0.95
N SER A 125 0.32 4.27 -1.64
CA SER A 125 1.22 3.61 -2.61
C SER A 125 2.62 3.36 -2.03
N GLY A 126 3.69 3.86 -2.64
CA GLY A 126 5.06 3.77 -2.09
C GLY A 126 5.22 4.31 -0.66
N GLY A 127 4.46 5.33 -0.27
CA GLY A 127 4.43 5.83 1.12
C GLY A 127 3.78 4.86 2.09
N SER A 128 2.84 4.03 1.62
CA SER A 128 2.25 2.96 2.43
C SER A 128 3.25 1.84 2.76
N TRP A 129 4.28 1.65 1.92
CA TRP A 129 5.34 0.66 2.18
C TRP A 129 6.24 1.10 3.33
N VAL A 130 6.50 2.41 3.45
CA VAL A 130 7.19 3.01 4.61
C VAL A 130 6.36 2.80 5.89
N LEU A 131 5.04 3.01 5.82
CA LEU A 131 4.17 2.77 6.97
C LEU A 131 4.16 1.30 7.39
N MET A 132 4.07 0.38 6.43
CA MET A 132 4.17 -1.06 6.71
C MET A 132 5.50 -1.40 7.39
N ASP A 133 6.60 -0.86 6.90
CA ASP A 133 7.93 -1.06 7.46
C ASP A 133 8.03 -0.53 8.90
N LEU A 134 7.57 0.70 9.14
CA LEU A 134 7.48 1.28 10.48
C LEU A 134 6.65 0.42 11.43
N VAL A 135 5.45 -0.02 11.03
CA VAL A 135 4.59 -0.86 11.87
C VAL A 135 5.27 -2.18 12.23
N ILE A 136 5.99 -2.79 11.28
CA ILE A 136 6.68 -4.07 11.46
C ILE A 136 7.88 -3.95 12.41
N HIS A 137 8.58 -2.81 12.38
CA HIS A 137 9.73 -2.54 13.26
C HIS A 137 9.36 -1.73 14.50
N ASP A 138 8.10 -1.80 14.97
CA ASP A 138 7.65 -1.10 16.18
C ASP A 138 7.94 0.41 16.14
N PHE A 139 7.87 1.05 14.98
CA PHE A 139 8.19 2.47 14.75
C PHE A 139 9.62 2.84 15.16
N ASP A 140 10.54 1.88 15.21
CA ASP A 140 11.96 2.15 15.32
C ASP A 140 12.48 2.67 13.97
N VAL A 141 12.68 3.98 13.91
CA VAL A 141 13.13 4.68 12.71
C VAL A 141 14.54 4.24 12.28
N ASP A 142 15.38 3.82 13.22
CA ASP A 142 16.75 3.42 12.90
C ASP A 142 16.76 2.13 12.07
N GLN A 143 15.80 1.23 12.33
CA GLN A 143 15.61 -0.06 11.65
C GLN A 143 14.89 0.04 10.31
N ILE A 144 14.46 1.23 9.88
CA ILE A 144 13.77 1.39 8.60
C ILE A 144 14.65 0.85 7.46
N LEU A 145 14.05 -0.04 6.65
CA LEU A 145 14.63 -0.81 5.53
C LEU A 145 15.59 -1.96 5.88
N ASP A 146 15.93 -2.20 7.15
CA ASP A 146 16.95 -3.21 7.52
C ASP A 146 16.58 -4.64 7.08
N SER A 147 15.28 -4.92 6.99
CA SER A 147 14.76 -6.23 6.64
C SER A 147 14.41 -6.41 5.15
N TRP A 148 14.56 -5.38 4.33
CA TRP A 148 14.25 -5.44 2.90
C TRP A 148 15.43 -5.97 2.08
N ASP A 149 15.17 -6.97 1.25
CA ASP A 149 16.03 -7.27 0.10
C ASP A 149 15.50 -6.53 -1.15
N LEU A 150 16.13 -5.40 -1.46
CA LEU A 150 15.79 -4.58 -2.63
C LEU A 150 16.61 -4.93 -3.88
N ASN A 151 17.61 -5.81 -3.76
CA ASN A 151 18.37 -6.30 -4.91
C ASN A 151 17.58 -7.33 -5.73
N ASP A 152 16.69 -8.09 -5.06
CA ASP A 152 15.85 -9.10 -5.68
C ASP A 152 14.47 -8.50 -6.06
N PRO A 153 14.00 -8.64 -7.31
CA PRO A 153 12.80 -7.94 -7.79
C PRO A 153 11.56 -8.28 -6.97
N LEU A 154 10.77 -7.27 -6.60
CA LEU A 154 9.54 -7.42 -5.83
C LEU A 154 8.68 -8.62 -6.26
N LEU A 155 8.53 -8.81 -7.58
CA LEU A 155 7.90 -9.97 -8.19
C LEU A 155 8.90 -10.66 -9.14
N GLN A 156 9.14 -11.95 -8.91
CA GLN A 156 10.08 -12.72 -9.72
C GLN A 156 9.66 -12.80 -11.19
N GLY A 157 10.63 -12.60 -12.09
CA GLY A 157 10.41 -12.65 -13.55
C GLY A 157 9.79 -11.38 -14.15
N ILE A 158 9.58 -10.33 -13.34
CA ILE A 158 9.16 -9.01 -13.83
C ILE A 158 10.40 -8.12 -13.95
N PRO A 159 10.71 -7.56 -15.14
CA PRO A 159 11.83 -6.62 -15.29
C PRO A 159 11.50 -5.25 -14.69
N ASP A 160 12.55 -4.46 -14.44
CA ASP A 160 12.38 -3.02 -14.18
C ASP A 160 11.82 -2.33 -15.43
N LEU A 161 10.86 -1.44 -15.21
CA LEU A 161 10.14 -0.76 -16.28
C LEU A 161 10.35 0.76 -16.17
N ASP A 162 10.68 1.40 -17.30
CA ASP A 162 10.87 2.84 -17.38
C ASP A 162 9.66 3.47 -18.10
N PHE A 163 8.58 3.71 -17.37
CA PHE A 163 7.35 4.34 -17.90
C PHE A 163 7.10 5.71 -17.28
N LYS A 164 6.50 6.61 -18.06
CA LYS A 164 5.94 7.86 -17.55
C LYS A 164 4.55 7.59 -16.97
N GLN A 165 4.31 8.02 -15.73
CA GLN A 165 3.04 7.82 -15.01
C GLN A 165 1.81 8.38 -15.76
N LYS A 166 2.02 9.38 -16.66
CA LYS A 166 0.96 9.97 -17.50
C LYS A 166 0.31 8.96 -18.45
N ASP A 167 1.07 7.99 -18.95
CA ASP A 167 0.59 6.99 -19.93
C ASP A 167 -0.37 5.94 -19.31
N LEU A 168 -0.46 5.91 -17.98
CA LEU A 168 -1.36 5.02 -17.22
C LEU A 168 -2.55 5.77 -16.58
N ILE A 169 -2.41 7.08 -16.35
CA ILE A 169 -3.42 7.89 -15.64
C ILE A 169 -4.32 8.68 -16.61
N SER A 170 -3.93 8.88 -17.87
CA SER A 170 -4.82 9.41 -18.89
C SER A 170 -5.50 8.28 -19.68
N GLU A 171 -6.82 8.20 -19.53
CA GLU A 171 -7.77 7.85 -20.59
C GLU A 171 -7.27 6.81 -21.62
N MET A 172 -7.64 5.54 -21.41
CA MET A 172 -7.92 4.68 -22.56
C MET A 172 -9.09 5.31 -23.32
N ASP A 173 -8.79 6.22 -24.24
CA ASP A 173 -9.75 6.73 -25.21
C ASP A 173 -10.23 5.57 -26.10
N GLU A 174 -11.50 5.57 -26.49
CA GLU A 174 -12.10 4.51 -27.33
C GLU A 174 -11.37 4.38 -28.68
N GLN A 175 -10.66 5.42 -29.13
CA GLN A 175 -9.85 5.41 -30.35
C GLN A 175 -8.59 4.53 -30.25
N SER A 176 -7.93 4.47 -29.10
CA SER A 176 -6.73 3.64 -28.89
C SER A 176 -7.05 2.14 -28.89
N LEU A 177 -8.28 1.79 -28.49
CA LEU A 177 -8.82 0.44 -28.56
C LEU A 177 -9.11 -0.01 -30.00
N ASP A 178 -9.46 0.91 -30.90
CA ASP A 178 -9.72 0.60 -32.31
C ASP A 178 -8.44 0.35 -33.13
N GLU A 179 -7.32 0.98 -32.79
CA GLU A 179 -6.01 0.65 -33.38
C GLU A 179 -5.51 -0.73 -32.93
N LEU A 180 -5.71 -1.10 -31.66
CA LEU A 180 -5.40 -2.44 -31.15
C LEU A 180 -6.27 -3.54 -31.78
N ARG A 181 -7.54 -3.26 -32.09
CA ARG A 181 -8.47 -4.18 -32.78
C ARG A 181 -8.05 -4.52 -34.21
N ARG A 182 -7.43 -3.58 -34.93
CA ARG A 182 -7.02 -3.79 -36.32
C ARG A 182 -5.79 -4.68 -36.47
N LEU A 183 -4.92 -4.70 -35.44
CA LEU A 183 -3.72 -5.52 -35.42
C LEU A 183 -4.03 -6.98 -35.06
N SER A 184 -5.06 -7.26 -34.25
CA SER A 184 -5.43 -8.62 -33.85
C SER A 184 -6.20 -9.42 -34.89
N ALA A 185 -6.73 -8.81 -35.96
CA ALA A 185 -7.58 -9.52 -36.91
C ALA A 185 -6.79 -10.32 -37.98
N ARG A 186 -5.50 -10.00 -38.21
CA ARG A 186 -4.74 -10.56 -39.35
C ARG A 186 -3.94 -11.84 -39.04
N ASP A 187 -3.63 -12.12 -37.76
CA ASP A 187 -2.73 -13.23 -37.39
C ASP A 187 -3.44 -14.46 -36.81
N PHE A 188 -4.78 -14.44 -36.68
CA PHE A 188 -5.52 -15.49 -35.96
C PHE A 188 -5.93 -16.71 -36.80
N THR A 189 -5.88 -16.63 -38.13
CA THR A 189 -6.34 -17.73 -39.00
C THR A 189 -5.37 -18.91 -39.08
N GLU A 190 -4.07 -18.71 -38.87
CA GLU A 190 -3.08 -19.80 -38.89
C GLU A 190 -2.96 -20.53 -37.54
N ILE A 191 -3.30 -19.86 -36.44
CA ILE A 191 -3.22 -20.40 -35.08
C ILE A 191 -4.38 -21.36 -34.78
N ASP A 192 -5.55 -21.12 -35.36
CA ASP A 192 -6.76 -21.92 -35.16
C ASP A 192 -6.61 -23.34 -35.76
N ALA A 193 -5.92 -23.46 -36.89
CA ALA A 193 -5.62 -24.74 -37.55
C ALA A 193 -4.64 -25.61 -36.73
N LEU A 194 -3.72 -24.99 -35.99
CA LEU A 194 -2.77 -25.69 -35.10
C LEU A 194 -3.44 -26.11 -33.77
N MET A 195 -4.47 -25.39 -33.32
CA MET A 195 -5.23 -25.71 -32.12
C MET A 195 -6.17 -26.90 -32.30
N GLN A 196 -6.88 -27.01 -33.43
CA GLN A 196 -7.78 -28.14 -33.69
C GLN A 196 -7.05 -29.48 -33.77
N ARG A 197 -5.86 -29.53 -34.38
CA ARG A 197 -5.07 -30.77 -34.48
C ARG A 197 -4.62 -31.33 -33.13
N ASN A 198 -4.38 -30.46 -32.15
CA ASN A 198 -3.92 -30.89 -30.83
C ASN A 198 -5.09 -31.30 -29.92
N LEU A 199 -6.28 -30.69 -30.07
CA LEU A 199 -7.46 -31.04 -29.28
C LEU A 199 -8.01 -32.45 -29.59
N ASP A 200 -7.93 -32.91 -30.84
CA ASP A 200 -8.37 -34.26 -31.22
C ASP A 200 -7.45 -35.37 -30.66
N PHE A 201 -6.17 -35.08 -30.44
CA PHE A 201 -5.24 -36.01 -29.78
C PHE A 201 -5.53 -36.15 -28.28
N PHE A 202 -5.99 -35.08 -27.63
CA PHE A 202 -6.29 -35.06 -26.19
C PHE A 202 -7.63 -35.74 -25.81
N MET A 203 -8.58 -35.88 -26.74
CA MET A 203 -9.91 -36.42 -26.44
C MET A 203 -10.07 -37.93 -26.71
N ASN A 204 -9.15 -38.57 -27.46
CA ASN A 204 -9.34 -39.95 -27.93
C ASN A 204 -8.56 -41.05 -27.17
N THR A 205 -7.97 -40.77 -26.02
CA THR A 205 -7.37 -41.81 -25.15
C THR A 205 -8.27 -42.12 -23.94
N ARG A 206 -9.46 -42.65 -24.21
CA ARG A 206 -10.27 -43.32 -23.20
C ARG A 206 -11.04 -44.48 -23.82
N ASN A 207 -10.38 -45.63 -23.89
CA ASN A 207 -11.02 -46.95 -23.92
C ASN A 207 -9.95 -48.01 -23.68
N HIS A 208 -9.85 -48.49 -22.43
CA HIS A 208 -9.94 -49.93 -22.18
C HIS A 208 -10.13 -50.20 -20.68
N ASP A 209 -11.01 -51.17 -20.45
CA ASP A 209 -11.22 -52.00 -19.26
C ASP A 209 -12.13 -51.49 -18.12
N LYS A 210 -13.38 -51.94 -18.24
CA LYS A 210 -14.34 -52.17 -17.16
C LYS A 210 -13.85 -53.32 -16.27
N THR A 211 -13.90 -53.15 -14.95
CA THR A 211 -14.37 -54.18 -14.01
C THR A 211 -14.87 -53.50 -12.72
N ASP A 212 -16.03 -53.94 -12.26
CA ASP A 212 -16.74 -53.52 -11.03
C ASP A 212 -15.92 -53.80 -9.76
N ILE A 213 -15.87 -52.85 -8.80
CA ILE A 213 -16.11 -53.04 -7.35
C ILE A 213 -16.54 -51.70 -6.72
N THR A 214 -17.57 -51.77 -5.89
CA THR A 214 -18.27 -50.71 -5.13
C THR A 214 -17.42 -49.91 -4.12
N GLY A 215 -17.71 -48.61 -4.00
CA GLY A 215 -17.68 -47.83 -2.75
C GLY A 215 -16.32 -47.35 -2.22
N VAL A 216 -15.95 -46.10 -2.52
CA VAL A 216 -15.30 -45.07 -1.67
C VAL A 216 -15.09 -43.83 -2.55
N CYS A 217 -15.58 -42.66 -2.14
CA CYS A 217 -15.26 -41.38 -2.79
C CYS A 217 -13.74 -41.14 -2.78
N LYS A 218 -13.08 -41.39 -3.92
CA LYS A 218 -11.66 -41.06 -4.11
C LYS A 218 -11.50 -39.57 -4.40
N ARG A 219 -10.69 -38.94 -3.54
CA ARG A 219 -10.09 -37.61 -3.61
C ARG A 219 -9.79 -37.17 -5.06
N ASP A 220 -10.28 -36.00 -5.44
CA ASP A 220 -9.82 -35.30 -6.63
C ASP A 220 -8.33 -34.96 -6.50
N TYR A 221 -7.56 -35.41 -7.48
CA TYR A 221 -6.13 -35.20 -7.59
C TYR A 221 -5.80 -33.71 -7.75
N ASN A 222 -4.83 -33.25 -6.95
CA ASN A 222 -4.34 -31.88 -6.90
C ASN A 222 -3.82 -31.41 -8.29
N PRO A 223 -4.36 -30.32 -8.88
CA PRO A 223 -3.92 -29.78 -10.18
C PRO A 223 -2.41 -29.51 -10.26
N PHE A 224 -1.77 -29.27 -9.12
CA PHE A 224 -0.35 -28.97 -8.99
C PHE A 224 0.56 -30.21 -9.08
N THR A 225 0.07 -31.40 -8.73
CA THR A 225 0.83 -32.65 -8.93
C THR A 225 0.99 -32.90 -10.44
N ARG A 226 -0.08 -32.66 -11.21
CA ARG A 226 -0.04 -32.71 -12.68
C ARG A 226 0.85 -31.63 -13.29
N LEU A 227 0.92 -30.42 -12.72
CA LEU A 227 1.81 -29.36 -13.19
C LEU A 227 3.29 -29.73 -12.99
N ARG A 228 3.61 -30.35 -11.85
CA ARG A 228 4.95 -30.85 -11.54
C ARG A 228 5.33 -32.02 -12.46
N GLU A 229 4.44 -32.98 -12.68
CA GLU A 229 4.64 -34.13 -13.58
C GLU A 229 4.76 -33.72 -15.06
N LEU A 230 4.04 -32.68 -15.50
CA LEU A 230 4.07 -32.18 -16.88
C LEU A 230 5.35 -31.40 -17.21
N LEU A 231 5.95 -30.74 -16.21
CA LEU A 231 7.15 -29.91 -16.39
C LEU A 231 8.44 -30.65 -16.03
N PHE A 232 8.35 -31.69 -15.21
CA PHE A 232 9.47 -32.55 -14.81
C PHE A 232 9.01 -34.02 -14.83
N PRO A 233 9.00 -34.67 -16.00
CA PRO A 233 8.78 -36.10 -16.09
C PRO A 233 9.88 -36.81 -15.29
N THR A 234 9.50 -37.62 -14.31
CA THR A 234 10.41 -38.57 -13.67
C THR A 234 10.69 -39.69 -14.67
N ASP A 235 11.64 -39.46 -15.57
CA ASP A 235 12.42 -40.46 -16.31
C ASP A 235 13.36 -39.71 -17.28
N ILE A 236 14.42 -39.12 -16.75
CA ILE A 236 15.57 -38.71 -17.56
C ILE A 236 16.50 -39.92 -17.60
N ASP A 237 16.15 -40.95 -18.36
CA ASP A 237 17.05 -42.06 -18.71
C ASP A 237 16.43 -42.95 -19.80
N SER A 238 15.97 -42.39 -20.93
CA SER A 238 15.91 -43.12 -22.23
C SER A 238 15.22 -42.34 -23.37
N VAL A 239 15.86 -41.36 -24.00
CA VAL A 239 15.64 -41.05 -25.45
C VAL A 239 16.92 -40.44 -26.04
N PRO A 240 17.53 -41.03 -27.08
CA PRO A 240 18.64 -40.41 -27.79
C PRO A 240 18.14 -39.43 -28.87
N ASN A 241 18.84 -38.31 -29.00
CA ASN A 241 18.78 -37.30 -30.06
C ASN A 241 17.61 -36.29 -30.06
N ALA A 242 17.80 -35.19 -29.33
CA ALA A 242 17.45 -33.84 -29.80
C ALA A 242 18.36 -32.81 -29.09
N LYS A 243 19.41 -32.37 -29.78
CA LYS A 243 20.29 -31.28 -29.34
C LYS A 243 19.55 -29.95 -29.52
N GLU A 244 18.93 -29.48 -28.46
CA GLU A 244 18.83 -28.06 -28.08
C GLU A 244 18.48 -28.02 -26.59
N GLU A 245 19.45 -28.39 -25.77
CA GLU A 245 19.34 -28.28 -24.31
C GLU A 245 19.33 -26.80 -23.93
N LEU A 246 18.23 -26.34 -23.31
CA LEU A 246 18.19 -25.03 -22.65
C LEU A 246 19.36 -24.94 -21.66
N PRO A 247 20.11 -23.82 -21.61
CA PRO A 247 21.26 -23.70 -20.73
C PRO A 247 20.84 -23.91 -19.26
N PRO A 248 21.65 -24.60 -18.42
CA PRO A 248 21.29 -24.96 -17.04
C PRO A 248 20.83 -23.77 -16.19
N SER A 249 21.37 -22.57 -16.45
CA SER A 249 21.00 -21.31 -15.79
C SER A 249 19.57 -20.84 -16.08
N SER A 250 19.02 -21.19 -17.25
CA SER A 250 17.64 -20.84 -17.61
C SER A 250 16.62 -21.74 -16.91
N LEU A 251 16.96 -23.02 -16.70
CA LEU A 251 16.12 -23.98 -15.99
C LEU A 251 16.07 -23.66 -14.49
N THR A 252 17.20 -23.31 -13.89
CA THR A 252 17.27 -22.90 -12.47
C THR A 252 16.54 -21.59 -12.22
N ASN A 253 16.64 -20.61 -13.13
CA ASN A 253 15.87 -19.37 -13.04
C ASN A 253 14.36 -19.61 -13.15
N LEU A 254 13.92 -20.45 -14.09
CA LEU A 254 12.51 -20.82 -14.21
C LEU A 254 11.99 -21.53 -12.96
N GLN A 255 12.78 -22.45 -12.39
CA GLN A 255 12.45 -23.12 -11.13
C GLN A 255 12.31 -22.11 -9.98
N ARG A 256 13.22 -21.12 -9.88
CA ARG A 256 13.16 -20.06 -8.86
C ARG A 256 11.87 -19.24 -8.98
N ILE A 257 11.53 -18.80 -10.20
CA ILE A 257 10.30 -18.05 -10.49
C ILE A 257 9.07 -18.89 -10.12
N LEU A 258 9.00 -20.14 -10.57
CA LEU A 258 7.86 -21.02 -10.28
C LEU A 258 7.72 -21.26 -8.77
N ASN A 259 8.81 -21.53 -8.06
CA ASN A 259 8.78 -21.75 -6.61
C ASN A 259 8.29 -20.50 -5.87
N PHE A 260 8.68 -19.30 -6.30
CA PHE A 260 8.19 -18.04 -5.73
C PHE A 260 6.65 -17.94 -5.84
N TYR A 261 6.10 -18.08 -7.05
CA TYR A 261 4.65 -17.99 -7.27
C TYR A 261 3.87 -19.14 -6.63
N ILE A 262 4.42 -20.36 -6.61
CA ILE A 262 3.84 -21.48 -5.85
C ILE A 262 3.75 -21.13 -4.37
N SER A 263 4.81 -20.55 -3.80
CA SER A 263 4.81 -20.16 -2.38
C SER A 263 3.76 -19.08 -2.10
N LEU A 264 3.63 -18.06 -2.96
CA LEU A 264 2.59 -17.04 -2.84
C LEU A 264 1.19 -17.65 -2.91
N HIS A 265 0.97 -18.59 -3.82
CA HIS A 265 -0.32 -19.28 -3.92
C HIS A 265 -0.64 -20.10 -2.68
N LEU A 266 0.35 -20.80 -2.12
CA LEU A 266 0.17 -21.53 -0.87
C LEU A 266 -0.16 -20.59 0.31
N ASP A 267 0.39 -19.37 0.31
CA ASP A 267 0.09 -18.36 1.32
C ASP A 267 -1.31 -17.72 1.11
N VAL A 268 -1.81 -17.54 -0.11
CA VAL A 268 -3.13 -16.92 -0.34
C VAL A 268 -4.27 -17.94 -0.24
N ARG A 269 -4.02 -19.20 -0.59
CA ARG A 269 -5.02 -20.28 -0.69
C ARG A 269 -5.88 -20.47 0.59
N PRO A 270 -5.36 -20.40 1.83
CA PRO A 270 -6.17 -20.54 3.04
C PRO A 270 -7.27 -19.48 3.18
N LYS A 271 -7.01 -18.21 2.79
CA LYS A 271 -8.02 -17.14 2.80
C LYS A 271 -9.21 -17.51 1.90
N ARG A 272 -8.92 -18.00 0.68
CA ARG A 272 -9.94 -18.47 -0.27
C ARG A 272 -10.75 -19.66 0.27
N PHE A 273 -10.09 -20.64 0.91
CA PHE A 273 -10.78 -21.80 1.49
C PHE A 273 -11.75 -21.45 2.62
N ARG A 274 -11.49 -20.35 3.34
CA ARG A 274 -12.41 -19.83 4.37
C ARG A 274 -13.59 -19.04 3.79
N GLY A 275 -13.73 -18.97 2.46
CA GLY A 275 -14.86 -18.33 1.77
C GLY A 275 -14.67 -16.83 1.52
N PHE A 276 -13.48 -16.29 1.76
CA PHE A 276 -13.14 -14.92 1.40
C PHE A 276 -12.81 -14.82 -0.09
N ARG A 277 -13.21 -13.73 -0.73
CA ARG A 277 -12.74 -13.42 -2.09
C ARG A 277 -11.27 -13.04 -2.02
N VAL A 278 -10.53 -13.41 -3.06
CA VAL A 278 -9.12 -13.09 -3.22
C VAL A 278 -8.92 -12.44 -4.59
N SER A 279 -8.02 -11.48 -4.66
CA SER A 279 -7.61 -10.82 -5.90
C SER A 279 -6.10 -10.81 -6.03
N PHE A 280 -5.55 -10.24 -7.12
CA PHE A 280 -4.11 -10.16 -7.28
C PHE A 280 -3.44 -9.36 -6.14
N THR A 281 -4.14 -8.38 -5.56
CA THR A 281 -3.68 -7.63 -4.38
C THR A 281 -3.29 -8.52 -3.20
N ASP A 282 -3.99 -9.65 -2.97
CA ASP A 282 -3.63 -10.59 -1.91
C ASP A 282 -2.23 -11.21 -2.15
N TYR A 283 -1.91 -11.52 -3.40
CA TYR A 283 -0.62 -12.08 -3.78
C TYR A 283 0.49 -11.03 -3.71
N LEU A 284 0.22 -9.81 -4.18
CA LEU A 284 1.14 -8.68 -4.02
C LEU A 284 1.45 -8.40 -2.54
N GLY A 285 0.42 -8.44 -1.69
CA GLY A 285 0.60 -8.28 -0.24
C GLY A 285 1.49 -9.36 0.37
N LYS A 286 1.32 -10.63 -0.04
CA LYS A 286 2.23 -11.70 0.40
C LYS A 286 3.63 -11.58 -0.20
N ALA A 287 3.78 -11.00 -1.40
CA ALA A 287 5.09 -10.70 -1.96
C ALA A 287 5.85 -9.68 -1.11
N PHE A 288 5.19 -8.60 -0.68
CA PHE A 288 5.79 -7.63 0.26
C PHE A 288 6.27 -8.28 1.56
N ILE A 289 5.41 -9.09 2.19
CA ILE A 289 5.79 -9.79 3.43
C ILE A 289 6.97 -10.75 3.23
N LYS A 290 7.11 -11.38 2.05
CA LYS A 290 8.28 -12.23 1.75
C LYS A 290 9.55 -11.41 1.57
N ARG A 291 9.47 -10.24 0.94
CA ARG A 291 10.62 -9.34 0.75
C ARG A 291 11.20 -8.82 2.07
N LEU A 292 10.33 -8.61 3.06
CA LEU A 292 10.70 -8.25 4.43
C LEU A 292 11.34 -9.40 5.23
N LYS A 293 11.13 -10.67 4.85
CA LYS A 293 11.55 -11.83 5.66
C LYS A 293 12.93 -12.39 5.32
N GLN A 294 13.54 -11.97 4.22
CA GLN A 294 14.71 -12.66 3.67
C GLN A 294 16.02 -12.43 4.45
N ASN A 295 16.12 -11.39 5.27
CA ASN A 295 17.33 -11.14 6.07
C ASN A 295 17.36 -11.89 7.42
N GLY A 296 16.37 -12.75 7.73
CA GLY A 296 16.38 -13.59 8.93
C GLY A 296 16.28 -12.86 10.27
N MET A 297 16.27 -11.52 10.27
CA MET A 297 16.24 -10.68 11.46
C MET A 297 14.87 -10.57 12.12
N LEU A 298 13.77 -10.83 11.40
CA LEU A 298 12.41 -10.65 11.90
C LEU A 298 11.59 -11.94 11.99
N GLN A 299 11.29 -12.36 13.23
CA GLN A 299 10.28 -13.37 13.50
C GLN A 299 8.89 -12.72 13.63
N ILE A 300 8.27 -12.40 12.49
CA ILE A 300 6.90 -11.88 12.45
C ILE A 300 5.92 -13.02 12.75
N ASN A 301 5.38 -13.02 13.98
CA ASN A 301 4.40 -14.01 14.45
C ASN A 301 2.99 -13.77 13.92
N THR A 302 2.68 -12.54 13.49
CA THR A 302 1.38 -12.13 12.96
C THR A 302 1.56 -11.07 11.89
N THR A 303 0.74 -11.11 10.83
CA THR A 303 0.68 -10.05 9.82
C THR A 303 -0.58 -9.20 9.96
N SER A 304 -1.42 -9.45 10.96
CA SER A 304 -2.60 -8.63 11.24
C SER A 304 -2.17 -7.28 11.79
N PHE A 305 -2.58 -6.21 11.13
CA PHE A 305 -2.25 -4.82 11.46
C PHE A 305 -2.70 -4.47 12.88
N SER A 306 -3.96 -4.71 13.23
CA SER A 306 -4.45 -4.42 14.58
C SER A 306 -3.75 -5.23 15.67
N GLU A 307 -3.36 -6.48 15.39
CA GLU A 307 -2.58 -7.28 16.33
C GLU A 307 -1.13 -6.80 16.45
N LEU A 308 -0.48 -6.37 15.36
CA LEU A 308 0.86 -5.76 15.42
C LEU A 308 0.85 -4.52 16.31
N MET A 309 -0.14 -3.65 16.15
CA MET A 309 -0.27 -2.43 16.95
C MET A 309 -0.55 -2.72 18.44
N LYS A 310 -1.31 -3.77 18.76
CA LYS A 310 -1.54 -4.21 20.16
C LYS A 310 -0.29 -4.77 20.84
N HIS A 311 0.69 -5.23 20.07
CA HIS A 311 1.94 -5.79 20.60
C HIS A 311 3.14 -4.88 20.36
N SER A 312 2.91 -3.62 19.96
CA SER A 312 3.93 -2.60 19.70
C SER A 312 4.22 -1.81 20.97
N PRO A 313 5.37 -2.00 21.66
CA PRO A 313 5.74 -1.19 22.81
C PRO A 313 5.73 0.31 22.52
N ASN A 314 6.22 0.76 21.37
CA ASN A 314 6.24 2.19 21.05
C ASN A 314 4.84 2.76 20.84
N PHE A 315 3.90 1.99 20.28
CA PHE A 315 2.51 2.43 20.19
C PHE A 315 1.81 2.40 21.56
N LEU A 316 1.93 1.31 22.32
CA LEU A 316 1.30 1.19 23.65
C LEU A 316 1.78 2.28 24.63
N ASN A 317 3.02 2.74 24.50
CA ASN A 317 3.59 3.83 25.31
C ASN A 317 3.44 5.22 24.66
N TYR A 318 2.57 5.36 23.66
CA TYR A 318 2.24 6.62 22.97
C TYR A 318 3.43 7.31 22.30
N ARG A 319 4.50 6.56 21.97
CA ARG A 319 5.71 7.09 21.33
C ARG A 319 5.60 7.12 19.80
N ALA A 320 4.81 6.23 19.22
CA ALA A 320 4.56 6.18 17.78
C ALA A 320 3.45 7.17 17.34
N PRO A 321 3.50 7.72 16.11
CA PRO A 321 2.35 8.37 15.49
C PRO A 321 1.28 7.34 15.08
N VAL A 322 0.03 7.75 14.92
CA VAL A 322 -1.03 6.90 14.38
C VAL A 322 -0.82 6.71 12.87
N PRO A 323 -0.55 5.48 12.38
CA PRO A 323 -0.42 5.21 10.96
C PRO A 323 -1.78 5.19 10.25
N ILE A 324 -1.86 5.84 9.09
CA ILE A 324 -3.07 5.94 8.27
C ILE A 324 -2.72 5.51 6.84
N PHE A 325 -3.20 4.34 6.43
CA PHE A 325 -3.06 3.89 5.04
C PHE A 325 -4.27 4.36 4.25
N VAL A 326 -4.04 4.87 3.04
CA VAL A 326 -5.08 5.46 2.20
C VAL A 326 -5.30 4.62 0.94
N ALA A 327 -6.56 4.38 0.59
CA ALA A 327 -6.95 3.69 -0.65
C ALA A 327 -8.21 4.33 -1.24
N ASN A 328 -8.39 4.22 -2.55
CA ASN A 328 -9.55 4.75 -3.25
C ASN A 328 -10.60 3.66 -3.47
N CYS A 329 -11.88 4.02 -3.45
CA CYS A 329 -12.97 3.12 -3.75
C CYS A 329 -13.43 3.24 -5.20
N LYS A 330 -13.59 2.11 -5.88
CA LYS A 330 -14.02 2.02 -7.29
C LYS A 330 -15.37 1.33 -7.48
N ASN A 331 -16.12 1.04 -6.40
CA ASN A 331 -17.48 0.49 -6.52
C ASN A 331 -18.35 1.40 -7.41
N LYS A 332 -19.04 0.81 -8.40
CA LYS A 332 -19.96 1.49 -9.33
C LYS A 332 -19.40 2.79 -9.94
N SER A 333 -18.10 2.80 -10.25
CA SER A 333 -17.40 3.93 -10.85
C SER A 333 -17.34 5.19 -9.96
N LEU A 334 -17.42 5.02 -8.64
CA LEU A 334 -17.09 6.09 -7.70
C LEU A 334 -15.70 6.65 -8.01
N LYS A 335 -15.58 7.98 -7.89
CA LYS A 335 -14.33 8.73 -8.05
C LYS A 335 -14.11 9.55 -6.78
N ASN A 336 -12.84 9.70 -6.38
CA ASN A 336 -12.42 10.55 -5.26
C ASN A 336 -13.07 10.16 -3.93
N ILE A 337 -13.42 8.88 -3.75
CA ILE A 337 -13.91 8.33 -2.49
C ILE A 337 -12.77 7.58 -1.82
N ILE A 338 -12.21 8.21 -0.80
CA ILE A 338 -11.06 7.69 -0.07
C ILE A 338 -11.51 6.92 1.17
N PHE A 339 -10.89 5.77 1.36
CA PHE A 339 -10.96 4.98 2.59
C PHE A 339 -9.61 5.05 3.33
N GLU A 340 -9.69 5.10 4.64
CA GLU A 340 -8.53 5.03 5.51
C GLU A 340 -8.53 3.73 6.33
N PHE A 341 -7.33 3.19 6.54
CA PHE A 341 -7.06 2.12 7.49
C PHE A 341 -6.23 2.70 8.63
N THR A 342 -6.80 2.71 9.84
CA THR A 342 -6.09 3.06 11.08
C THR A 342 -6.00 1.82 11.98
N PRO A 343 -5.14 1.81 13.01
CA PRO A 343 -5.11 0.72 13.99
C PRO A 343 -6.47 0.46 14.67
N PHE A 344 -7.33 1.47 14.69
CA PHE A 344 -8.60 1.46 15.41
C PHE A 344 -9.76 1.06 14.49
N GLU A 345 -9.81 1.61 13.28
CA GLU A 345 -10.97 1.49 12.40
C GLU A 345 -10.62 1.61 10.90
N PHE A 346 -11.51 1.05 10.09
CA PHE A 346 -11.51 1.15 8.64
C PHE A 346 -12.78 1.85 8.19
N GLY A 347 -12.67 2.82 7.30
CA GLY A 347 -13.85 3.53 6.81
C GLY A 347 -13.51 4.75 5.97
N SER A 348 -14.51 5.61 5.78
CA SER A 348 -14.37 6.81 4.94
C SER A 348 -15.07 8.01 5.57
N TRP A 349 -14.38 9.15 5.57
CA TRP A 349 -14.89 10.45 6.01
C TRP A 349 -15.73 11.16 4.93
N GLU A 350 -15.80 10.60 3.72
CA GLU A 350 -16.57 11.17 2.62
C GLU A 350 -18.06 11.22 2.98
N SER A 351 -18.70 12.35 2.65
CA SER A 351 -20.08 12.66 3.06
C SER A 351 -21.09 11.56 2.70
N ILE A 352 -20.91 10.91 1.54
CA ILE A 352 -21.78 9.82 1.09
C ILE A 352 -21.58 8.54 1.92
N VAL A 353 -20.41 8.34 2.52
CA VAL A 353 -20.06 7.16 3.33
C VAL A 353 -20.22 7.50 4.81
N ARG A 354 -19.28 8.23 5.44
CA ARG A 354 -19.26 8.57 6.87
C ARG A 354 -19.54 7.36 7.77
N LEU A 355 -18.92 6.23 7.44
CA LEU A 355 -19.07 4.95 8.14
C LEU A 355 -17.70 4.34 8.39
N PHE A 356 -17.54 3.78 9.60
CA PHE A 356 -16.33 3.13 10.05
C PHE A 356 -16.65 1.83 10.77
N VAL A 357 -15.86 0.79 10.51
CA VAL A 357 -15.88 -0.48 11.24
C VAL A 357 -14.60 -0.60 12.07
N LYS A 358 -14.66 -1.20 13.26
CA LYS A 358 -13.46 -1.52 14.04
C LYS A 358 -12.49 -2.39 13.22
N MET A 359 -11.23 -1.98 13.14
CA MET A 359 -10.20 -2.59 12.28
C MET A 359 -10.04 -4.10 12.47
N PRO A 360 -10.00 -4.64 13.71
CA PRO A 360 -9.89 -6.09 13.91
C PRO A 360 -10.99 -6.90 13.21
N PHE A 361 -12.15 -6.29 12.96
CA PHE A 361 -13.35 -6.95 12.43
C PHE A 361 -13.63 -6.67 10.96
N LEU A 362 -12.69 -6.08 10.20
CA LEU A 362 -12.86 -5.68 8.79
C LEU A 362 -13.41 -6.79 7.88
N GLY A 363 -13.05 -8.06 8.12
CA GLY A 363 -13.53 -9.23 7.36
C GLY A 363 -14.81 -9.87 7.89
N SER A 364 -15.52 -9.22 8.82
CA SER A 364 -16.72 -9.78 9.44
C SER A 364 -17.96 -9.63 8.54
N LYS A 365 -18.95 -10.49 8.74
CA LYS A 365 -20.25 -10.38 8.06
C LYS A 365 -21.16 -9.46 8.85
N PHE A 366 -21.68 -8.46 8.17
CA PHE A 366 -22.63 -7.51 8.71
C PHE A 366 -23.94 -7.56 7.92
N GLU A 367 -25.05 -7.43 8.64
CA GLU A 367 -26.35 -7.18 8.04
C GLU A 367 -26.98 -5.98 8.75
N LYS A 368 -27.31 -4.94 7.99
CA LYS A 368 -27.97 -3.73 8.52
C LYS A 368 -27.21 -3.11 9.71
N GLY A 369 -25.87 -3.10 9.64
CA GLY A 369 -24.99 -2.53 10.67
C GLY A 369 -24.74 -3.44 11.88
N VAL A 370 -25.34 -4.63 11.94
CA VAL A 370 -25.14 -5.59 13.03
C VAL A 370 -24.29 -6.75 12.53
N ALA A 371 -23.30 -7.14 13.32
CA ALA A 371 -22.43 -8.26 12.98
C ALA A 371 -23.19 -9.59 13.18
N SER A 372 -23.29 -10.40 12.13
CA SER A 372 -23.87 -11.75 12.19
C SER A 372 -22.81 -12.83 12.38
N LYS A 373 -21.57 -12.56 11.92
CA LYS A 373 -20.44 -13.47 12.05
C LYS A 373 -19.12 -12.70 12.07
N CYS A 374 -18.30 -12.90 13.09
CA CYS A 374 -17.10 -12.11 13.30
C CYS A 374 -15.82 -12.86 12.95
N PHE A 375 -14.88 -12.13 12.35
CA PHE A 375 -13.57 -12.64 11.96
C PHE A 375 -12.49 -11.63 12.32
N ASN A 376 -11.40 -12.12 12.89
CA ASN A 376 -10.16 -11.37 13.10
C ASN A 376 -9.09 -11.79 12.07
N GLY A 377 -8.06 -10.96 11.86
CA GLY A 377 -6.92 -11.29 11.01
C GLY A 377 -7.18 -11.14 9.50
N PHE A 378 -8.25 -10.44 9.12
CA PHE A 378 -8.45 -10.00 7.73
C PHE A 378 -7.57 -8.81 7.36
N ASP A 379 -7.27 -7.98 8.34
CA ASP A 379 -6.45 -6.78 8.30
C ASP A 379 -4.95 -7.10 8.14
N ASP A 380 -4.58 -7.96 7.19
CA ASP A 380 -3.19 -8.27 6.88
C ASP A 380 -2.47 -7.02 6.37
N ILE A 381 -1.37 -6.62 7.02
CA ILE A 381 -0.64 -5.39 6.74
C ILE A 381 -0.06 -5.37 5.32
N GLY A 382 0.35 -6.54 4.79
CA GLY A 382 0.79 -6.68 3.41
C GLY A 382 -0.35 -6.44 2.44
N PHE A 383 -1.54 -7.00 2.70
CA PHE A 383 -2.75 -6.74 1.93
C PHE A 383 -3.17 -5.26 2.00
N ILE A 384 -3.10 -4.61 3.16
CA ILE A 384 -3.42 -3.17 3.32
C ILE A 384 -2.45 -2.31 2.49
N ALA A 385 -1.14 -2.54 2.61
CA ALA A 385 -0.13 -1.84 1.82
C ALA A 385 -0.32 -2.08 0.31
N ALA A 386 -0.58 -3.34 -0.10
CA ALA A 386 -0.86 -3.67 -1.50
C ALA A 386 -2.16 -3.06 -2.02
N THR A 387 -3.19 -2.94 -1.19
CA THR A 387 -4.42 -2.25 -1.54
C THR A 387 -4.17 -0.78 -1.84
N SER A 388 -3.31 -0.15 -1.04
CA SER A 388 -2.87 1.23 -1.22
C SER A 388 -1.92 1.42 -2.42
N SER A 389 -1.39 0.33 -3.00
CA SER A 389 -0.43 0.35 -4.13
C SER A 389 -0.86 -0.54 -5.31
N SER A 390 -2.17 -0.74 -5.53
CA SER A 390 -2.67 -1.70 -6.53
C SER A 390 -2.35 -1.32 -7.98
N ILE A 391 -1.73 -0.17 -8.26
CA ILE A 391 -1.27 0.20 -9.60
C ILE A 391 -0.26 -0.80 -10.18
N PHE A 392 0.46 -1.53 -9.31
CA PHE A 392 1.33 -2.64 -9.69
C PHE A 392 0.57 -3.88 -10.19
N ASN A 393 -0.76 -3.89 -10.10
CA ASN A 393 -1.59 -4.97 -10.63
C ASN A 393 -1.72 -4.86 -12.15
N ASN A 394 -1.73 -3.64 -12.70
CA ASN A 394 -1.70 -3.38 -14.15
C ASN A 394 -0.38 -3.83 -14.81
N VAL A 395 0.69 -4.03 -14.04
CA VAL A 395 1.96 -4.60 -14.53
C VAL A 395 1.74 -6.02 -15.05
N LEU A 396 0.79 -6.79 -14.50
CA LEU A 396 0.44 -8.11 -15.04
C LEU A 396 -0.20 -8.04 -16.42
N ILE A 397 -1.04 -7.04 -16.68
CA ILE A 397 -1.64 -6.79 -18.00
C ILE A 397 -0.54 -6.42 -19.00
N TYR A 398 0.41 -5.58 -18.59
CA TYR A 398 1.53 -5.21 -19.43
C TYR A 398 2.47 -6.39 -19.72
N ILE A 399 2.73 -7.25 -18.72
CA ILE A 399 3.45 -8.51 -18.90
C ILE A 399 2.74 -9.40 -19.90
N TRP A 400 1.39 -9.45 -19.89
CA TRP A 400 0.58 -10.17 -20.88
C TRP A 400 0.74 -9.62 -22.29
N GLU A 401 0.74 -8.28 -22.46
CA GLU A 401 0.96 -7.63 -23.75
C GLU A 401 2.39 -7.84 -24.28
N LEU A 402 3.40 -7.76 -23.41
CA LEU A 402 4.77 -8.09 -23.76
C LEU A 402 4.92 -9.58 -24.07
N THR A 403 4.18 -10.46 -23.39
CA THR A 403 4.24 -11.88 -23.71
C THR A 403 3.64 -12.22 -25.05
N ALA A 404 2.56 -11.55 -25.44
CA ALA A 404 2.00 -11.67 -26.77
C ALA A 404 3.03 -11.32 -27.88
N LYS A 405 4.07 -10.54 -27.55
CA LYS A 405 5.19 -10.17 -28.45
C LYS A 405 6.47 -10.98 -28.23
N SER A 406 6.49 -11.92 -27.29
CA SER A 406 7.69 -12.67 -26.85
C SER A 406 7.73 -14.12 -27.37
N SER A 407 8.85 -14.81 -27.15
CA SER A 407 9.05 -16.21 -27.56
C SER A 407 8.02 -17.18 -26.98
N LYS A 408 7.79 -18.32 -27.66
CA LYS A 408 6.82 -19.35 -27.27
C LYS A 408 7.04 -19.87 -25.84
N GLU A 409 8.28 -19.89 -25.39
CA GLU A 409 8.72 -20.37 -24.08
C GLU A 409 8.34 -19.38 -22.97
N THR A 410 8.51 -18.08 -23.21
CA THR A 410 8.14 -16.99 -22.31
C THR A 410 6.61 -16.93 -22.12
N ILE A 411 5.87 -17.12 -23.21
CA ILE A 411 4.40 -17.26 -23.21
C ILE A 411 3.94 -18.45 -22.36
N LYS A 412 4.63 -19.60 -22.43
CA LYS A 412 4.27 -20.81 -21.69
C LYS A 412 4.50 -20.64 -20.18
N ALA A 413 5.58 -19.97 -19.78
CA ALA A 413 5.87 -19.66 -18.37
C ALA A 413 4.82 -18.72 -17.77
N ILE A 414 4.48 -17.64 -18.49
CA ILE A 414 3.50 -16.64 -18.03
C ILE A 414 2.07 -17.19 -18.05
N ARG A 415 1.67 -17.98 -19.05
CA ARG A 415 0.38 -18.70 -19.02
C ARG A 415 0.30 -19.67 -17.85
N SER A 416 1.40 -20.32 -17.48
CA SER A 416 1.44 -21.21 -16.31
C SER A 416 1.25 -20.42 -15.02
N ILE A 417 1.94 -19.29 -14.87
CA ILE A 417 1.79 -18.34 -13.75
C ILE A 417 0.33 -17.84 -13.66
N LEU A 418 -0.28 -17.44 -14.77
CA LEU A 418 -1.67 -16.94 -14.82
C LEU A 418 -2.70 -18.03 -14.56
N SER A 419 -2.40 -19.28 -14.94
CA SER A 419 -3.24 -20.43 -14.58
C SER A 419 -3.23 -20.73 -13.08
N VAL A 420 -2.13 -20.41 -12.35
CA VAL A 420 -2.04 -20.51 -10.88
C VAL A 420 -2.92 -19.45 -10.21
N PHE A 421 -3.07 -18.27 -10.83
CA PHE A 421 -3.98 -17.22 -10.39
C PHE A 421 -5.47 -17.49 -10.72
N GLY A 422 -5.78 -18.63 -11.36
CA GLY A 422 -7.17 -19.02 -11.66
C GLY A 422 -7.75 -18.36 -12.92
N LEU A 423 -6.93 -17.72 -13.75
CA LEU A 423 -7.33 -17.08 -15.02
C LEU A 423 -7.55 -18.11 -16.16
N LYS A 424 -7.95 -19.34 -15.83
CA LYS A 424 -7.80 -20.52 -16.69
C LYS A 424 -8.86 -20.67 -17.80
N ASN A 425 -9.85 -19.78 -17.90
CA ASN A 425 -10.96 -19.93 -18.83
C ASN A 425 -11.30 -18.62 -19.57
N ILE A 426 -10.46 -18.18 -20.48
CA ILE A 426 -10.91 -17.26 -21.54
C ILE A 426 -10.96 -18.06 -22.86
N ARG A 427 -12.10 -18.70 -23.12
CA ARG A 427 -12.46 -19.13 -24.48
C ARG A 427 -13.03 -17.89 -25.18
N ILE A 428 -12.24 -17.24 -26.01
CA ILE A 428 -12.68 -16.09 -26.81
C ILE A 428 -13.57 -16.63 -27.93
N LYS A 429 -14.88 -16.46 -27.81
CA LYS A 429 -15.81 -16.64 -28.93
C LYS A 429 -16.52 -15.31 -29.15
N THR A 430 -16.05 -14.53 -30.13
CA THR A 430 -16.61 -13.26 -30.65
C THR A 430 -16.20 -11.96 -29.92
N ASP A 431 -16.11 -10.87 -30.69
CA ASP A 431 -15.67 -9.52 -30.30
C ASP A 431 -16.49 -8.90 -29.15
N GLU A 432 -17.73 -9.34 -28.96
CA GLU A 432 -18.60 -8.85 -27.88
C GLU A 432 -18.18 -9.44 -26.51
N GLN A 433 -17.59 -10.64 -26.49
CA GLN A 433 -17.04 -11.27 -25.27
C GLN A 433 -15.70 -10.68 -24.84
N LEU A 434 -14.94 -10.08 -25.78
CA LEU A 434 -13.68 -9.38 -25.49
C LEU A 434 -13.91 -8.20 -24.54
N ARG A 435 -14.99 -7.43 -24.77
CA ARG A 435 -15.34 -6.27 -23.95
C ARG A 435 -15.69 -6.70 -22.52
N SER A 436 -16.45 -7.78 -22.34
CA SER A 436 -16.79 -8.32 -21.01
C SER A 436 -15.61 -8.96 -20.29
N SER A 437 -14.76 -9.72 -20.99
CA SER A 437 -13.62 -10.42 -20.37
C SER A 437 -12.52 -9.47 -19.93
N VAL A 438 -12.28 -8.40 -20.71
CA VAL A 438 -11.32 -7.35 -20.35
C VAL A 438 -11.85 -6.51 -19.18
N LEU A 439 -13.15 -6.16 -19.17
CA LEU A 439 -13.78 -5.48 -18.02
C LEU A 439 -13.83 -6.35 -16.75
N GLU A 440 -13.91 -7.67 -16.89
CA GLU A 440 -13.83 -8.61 -15.77
C GLU A 440 -12.38 -8.79 -15.28
N GLN A 441 -11.40 -8.82 -16.20
CA GLN A 441 -9.96 -8.77 -15.89
C GLN A 441 -9.57 -7.48 -15.14
N LEU A 442 -10.06 -6.30 -15.56
CA LEU A 442 -9.82 -5.03 -14.87
C LEU A 442 -10.36 -5.03 -13.43
N LYS A 443 -11.36 -5.85 -13.10
CA LYS A 443 -11.90 -6.02 -11.74
C LYS A 443 -11.14 -7.06 -10.91
N THR A 444 -10.37 -7.96 -11.54
CA THR A 444 -9.51 -8.91 -10.81
C THR A 444 -8.25 -8.27 -10.23
N ASP A 445 -7.94 -7.04 -10.66
CA ASP A 445 -6.83 -6.23 -10.18
C ASP A 445 -7.18 -5.38 -8.96
N TYR A 446 -8.45 -5.25 -8.59
CA TYR A 446 -8.82 -4.44 -7.43
C TYR A 446 -8.64 -5.24 -6.14
N ALA A 447 -8.26 -4.56 -5.06
CA ALA A 447 -8.34 -5.15 -3.75
C ALA A 447 -9.81 -5.40 -3.40
N VAL A 448 -10.13 -6.59 -2.90
CA VAL A 448 -11.51 -6.97 -2.58
C VAL A 448 -11.65 -7.10 -1.07
N VAL A 449 -12.35 -6.14 -0.45
CA VAL A 449 -12.84 -6.30 0.92
C VAL A 449 -14.19 -6.99 0.86
N HIS A 450 -14.20 -8.28 1.16
CA HIS A 450 -15.40 -9.10 1.21
C HIS A 450 -15.32 -10.02 2.43
N PRO A 451 -16.33 -10.03 3.31
CA PRO A 451 -17.59 -9.29 3.23
C PRO A 451 -17.44 -7.78 3.44
N ASN A 452 -18.31 -6.98 2.82
CA ASN A 452 -18.36 -5.54 3.04
C ASN A 452 -19.02 -5.21 4.40
N PRO A 453 -18.32 -4.52 5.31
CA PRO A 453 -18.86 -4.19 6.63
C PRO A 453 -20.02 -3.18 6.60
N PHE A 454 -20.21 -2.47 5.49
CA PHE A 454 -21.26 -1.45 5.33
C PHE A 454 -22.47 -1.95 4.54
N PHE A 455 -22.53 -3.26 4.25
CA PHE A 455 -23.58 -3.85 3.45
C PHE A 455 -24.96 -3.63 4.09
N LYS A 456 -25.87 -3.04 3.31
CA LYS A 456 -27.24 -2.68 3.68
C LYS A 456 -27.34 -1.82 4.95
N PHE A 457 -26.34 -0.97 5.23
CA PHE A 457 -26.37 -0.09 6.39
C PHE A 457 -27.65 0.78 6.40
N PRO A 458 -28.41 0.85 7.52
CA PRO A 458 -29.67 1.59 7.57
C PRO A 458 -29.49 3.08 7.27
N GLY A 459 -30.44 3.69 6.56
CA GLY A 459 -30.42 5.13 6.27
C GLY A 459 -29.40 5.60 5.23
N LYS A 460 -28.48 4.73 4.78
CA LYS A 460 -27.46 5.06 3.77
C LYS A 460 -27.52 4.08 2.60
N LYS A 461 -28.19 4.45 1.51
CA LYS A 461 -28.25 3.66 0.26
C LYS A 461 -27.39 4.32 -0.82
N ASN A 462 -26.19 3.82 -1.03
CA ASN A 462 -25.22 4.35 -2.00
C ASN A 462 -24.37 3.22 -2.61
N ALA A 463 -23.41 3.55 -3.47
CA ALA A 463 -22.55 2.56 -4.14
C ALA A 463 -21.68 1.73 -3.17
N VAL A 464 -21.39 2.22 -1.97
CA VAL A 464 -20.63 1.51 -0.92
C VAL A 464 -21.52 0.56 -0.13
N THR A 465 -22.80 0.86 0.11
CA THR A 465 -23.66 0.06 0.98
C THR A 465 -24.54 -0.96 0.26
N VAL A 466 -24.65 -0.88 -1.08
CA VAL A 466 -25.54 -1.76 -1.86
C VAL A 466 -24.92 -3.12 -2.19
N ASP A 467 -23.60 -3.19 -2.34
CA ASP A 467 -22.90 -4.42 -2.72
C ASP A 467 -22.25 -5.09 -1.49
N ASP A 468 -22.15 -6.41 -1.48
CA ASP A 468 -21.59 -7.20 -0.36
C ASP A 468 -20.04 -7.25 -0.37
N PHE A 469 -19.40 -6.45 -1.23
CA PHE A 469 -17.95 -6.29 -1.33
C PHE A 469 -17.58 -4.83 -1.60
N LEU A 470 -16.36 -4.45 -1.24
CA LEU A 470 -15.73 -3.20 -1.66
C LEU A 470 -14.57 -3.50 -2.60
N TYR A 471 -14.49 -2.73 -3.68
CA TYR A 471 -13.32 -2.64 -4.54
C TYR A 471 -12.51 -1.42 -4.14
N LEU A 472 -11.29 -1.68 -3.68
CA LEU A 472 -10.33 -0.65 -3.32
C LEU A 472 -9.12 -0.72 -4.26
N VAL A 473 -8.52 0.44 -4.51
CA VAL A 473 -7.36 0.60 -5.38
C VAL A 473 -6.37 1.60 -4.77
N ASP A 474 -5.23 1.76 -5.45
CA ASP A 474 -4.19 2.71 -5.09
C ASP A 474 -4.76 4.12 -4.87
N GLY A 475 -4.35 4.74 -3.76
CA GLY A 475 -4.78 6.08 -3.37
C GLY A 475 -4.47 7.15 -4.42
N GLY A 476 -3.44 6.94 -5.26
CA GLY A 476 -3.05 7.89 -6.30
C GLY A 476 -3.81 7.78 -7.63
N GLU A 477 -4.72 6.81 -7.80
CA GLU A 477 -5.40 6.55 -9.08
C GLU A 477 -6.40 7.63 -9.53
N ASP A 478 -6.89 8.46 -8.61
CA ASP A 478 -7.75 9.61 -8.94
C ASP A 478 -6.98 10.92 -9.14
N GLY A 479 -5.64 10.84 -9.14
CA GLY A 479 -4.76 11.99 -9.26
C GLY A 479 -4.41 12.65 -7.92
N GLU A 480 -4.91 12.13 -6.79
CA GLU A 480 -4.58 12.54 -5.43
C GLU A 480 -3.41 11.72 -4.86
N ASN A 481 -2.19 11.95 -5.36
CA ASN A 481 -1.02 11.18 -4.95
C ASN A 481 -0.43 11.58 -3.57
N ILE A 482 -1.06 12.52 -2.85
CA ILE A 482 -0.64 12.98 -1.51
C ILE A 482 -1.78 12.72 -0.52
N PRO A 483 -1.58 11.93 0.55
CA PRO A 483 -2.65 11.53 1.48
C PRO A 483 -3.05 12.64 2.48
N LEU A 484 -3.37 13.85 2.02
CA LEU A 484 -3.71 15.00 2.90
C LEU A 484 -5.13 14.94 3.47
N ARG A 485 -6.10 14.38 2.74
CA ARG A 485 -7.51 14.34 3.17
C ARG A 485 -7.72 13.77 4.57
N PRO A 486 -7.15 12.61 4.94
CA PRO A 486 -7.30 12.11 6.31
C PRO A 486 -6.69 13.06 7.35
N LEU A 487 -5.62 13.77 7.04
CA LEU A 487 -4.93 14.67 7.99
C LEU A 487 -5.61 16.03 8.16
N THR A 488 -6.55 16.37 7.30
CA THR A 488 -7.18 17.70 7.24
C THR A 488 -8.65 17.68 7.64
N ILE A 489 -9.17 16.52 8.07
CA ILE A 489 -10.50 16.45 8.65
C ILE A 489 -10.57 17.31 9.92
N PRO A 490 -11.59 18.16 10.09
CA PRO A 490 -11.72 19.02 11.27
C PRO A 490 -11.67 18.27 12.60
N GLU A 491 -12.15 17.03 12.61
CA GLU A 491 -12.24 16.18 13.80
C GLU A 491 -10.88 15.83 14.40
N ARG A 492 -9.79 15.82 13.62
CA ARG A 492 -8.43 15.56 14.13
C ARG A 492 -7.70 16.80 14.63
N LYS A 493 -8.18 18.00 14.29
CA LYS A 493 -7.66 19.30 14.77
C LYS A 493 -6.13 19.46 14.61
N LEU A 494 -5.58 19.06 13.47
CA LEU A 494 -4.15 19.22 13.20
C LEU A 494 -3.80 20.71 13.11
N ASP A 495 -2.67 21.08 13.71
CA ASP A 495 -2.09 22.41 13.65
C ASP A 495 -1.07 22.51 12.50
N LEU A 496 -0.38 21.41 12.18
CA LEU A 496 0.66 21.37 11.15
C LEU A 496 0.79 19.98 10.49
N ILE A 497 1.10 19.96 9.19
CA ILE A 497 1.31 18.76 8.38
C ILE A 497 2.59 18.91 7.59
N PHE A 498 3.55 18.02 7.80
CA PHE A 498 4.69 17.84 6.90
C PHE A 498 4.25 17.01 5.69
N VAL A 499 4.73 17.37 4.50
CA VAL A 499 4.48 16.62 3.27
C VAL A 499 5.81 16.37 2.57
N ILE A 500 6.05 15.11 2.22
CA ILE A 500 7.09 14.73 1.27
C ILE A 500 6.43 14.20 0.00
N ASP A 501 6.58 14.95 -1.09
CA ASP A 501 6.01 14.62 -2.39
C ASP A 501 7.07 14.03 -3.35
N SER A 502 7.05 12.72 -3.48
CA SER A 502 7.87 11.93 -4.42
C SER A 502 7.11 11.51 -5.69
N SER A 503 6.05 12.25 -6.04
CA SER A 503 5.28 12.06 -7.28
C SER A 503 6.15 12.12 -8.53
N SER A 504 5.72 11.38 -9.56
CA SER A 504 6.39 11.38 -10.86
C SER A 504 5.68 12.35 -11.81
N ASP A 505 5.99 13.64 -11.71
CA ASP A 505 5.47 14.66 -12.62
C ASP A 505 6.45 14.89 -13.80
N SER A 506 7.30 15.92 -13.72
CA SER A 506 8.27 16.25 -14.78
C SER A 506 9.60 15.54 -14.52
N HIS A 507 10.08 14.76 -15.49
CA HIS A 507 11.34 14.01 -15.37
C HIS A 507 11.42 13.14 -14.09
N ASN A 508 10.28 12.62 -13.63
CA ASN A 508 10.08 11.88 -12.37
C ASN A 508 10.35 12.66 -11.07
N TYR A 509 10.42 13.99 -11.12
CA TYR A 509 10.35 14.86 -9.95
C TYR A 509 8.95 15.46 -9.80
N ALA A 510 8.56 15.75 -8.56
CA ALA A 510 7.27 16.37 -8.27
C ALA A 510 7.32 17.88 -8.59
N THR A 511 6.24 18.40 -9.17
CA THR A 511 6.11 19.81 -9.55
C THR A 511 5.00 20.53 -8.78
N GLY A 512 4.38 19.89 -7.78
CA GLY A 512 3.26 20.45 -7.03
C GLY A 512 1.91 20.30 -7.72
N ILE A 513 1.83 19.67 -8.89
CA ILE A 513 0.56 19.36 -9.56
C ILE A 513 -0.32 18.49 -8.65
N LYS A 514 0.25 17.48 -7.99
CA LYS A 514 -0.50 16.59 -7.11
C LYS A 514 -1.02 17.30 -5.86
N LEU A 515 -0.24 18.22 -5.30
CA LEU A 515 -0.70 19.10 -4.23
C LEU A 515 -1.89 19.96 -4.68
N ARG A 516 -1.78 20.63 -5.85
CA ARG A 516 -2.87 21.43 -6.43
C ARG A 516 -4.15 20.62 -6.61
N ASN A 517 -4.05 19.40 -7.15
CA ASN A 517 -5.19 18.51 -7.34
C ASN A 517 -5.90 18.21 -6.02
N VAL A 518 -5.15 17.78 -5.01
CA VAL A 518 -5.70 17.43 -3.69
C VAL A 518 -6.37 18.64 -3.03
N LEU A 519 -5.70 19.80 -3.02
CA LEU A 519 -6.24 21.04 -2.45
C LEU A 519 -7.52 21.50 -3.16
N HIS A 520 -7.60 21.33 -4.48
CA HIS A 520 -8.79 21.62 -5.26
C HIS A 520 -9.95 20.67 -4.90
N GLN A 521 -9.69 19.36 -4.79
CA GLN A 521 -10.70 18.35 -4.46
C GLN A 521 -11.26 18.51 -3.04
N MET A 522 -10.42 18.91 -2.09
CA MET A 522 -10.86 19.16 -0.72
C MET A 522 -11.77 20.40 -0.60
N GLN A 523 -11.97 21.17 -1.68
CA GLN A 523 -12.64 22.47 -1.68
C GLN A 523 -12.00 23.50 -0.73
N ILE A 524 -10.77 23.22 -0.26
CA ILE A 524 -9.96 24.12 0.57
C ILE A 524 -9.20 25.11 -0.33
N GLY A 525 -9.38 25.04 -1.66
CA GLY A 525 -8.83 25.98 -2.65
C GLY A 525 -9.28 27.45 -2.51
N ARG A 526 -10.01 27.83 -1.45
CA ARG A 526 -10.16 29.24 -1.01
C ARG A 526 -9.35 29.60 0.25
N LYS A 527 -8.81 28.62 0.99
CA LYS A 527 -8.01 28.82 2.21
C LYS A 527 -6.53 28.48 2.03
N TYR A 528 -6.15 27.52 1.18
CA TYR A 528 -4.76 27.34 0.78
C TYR A 528 -4.50 27.97 -0.59
N LEU A 529 -3.50 28.85 -0.67
CA LEU A 529 -2.95 29.31 -1.94
C LEU A 529 -1.99 28.25 -2.45
N ALA A 530 -2.38 27.54 -3.50
CA ALA A 530 -1.50 26.54 -4.09
C ALA A 530 -0.35 27.21 -4.86
N PRO A 531 0.87 26.64 -4.84
CA PRO A 531 2.01 27.25 -5.51
C PRO A 531 1.80 27.36 -7.03
N GLU A 532 2.23 28.48 -7.60
CA GLU A 532 2.29 28.70 -9.05
C GLU A 532 3.38 27.84 -9.70
N GLU A 533 3.28 27.58 -11.00
CA GLU A 533 4.18 26.66 -11.73
C GLU A 533 5.65 27.13 -11.80
N ASP A 534 5.89 28.43 -11.62
CA ASP A 534 7.22 29.04 -11.73
C ASP A 534 8.02 29.05 -10.41
N ILE A 535 7.47 28.56 -9.30
CA ILE A 535 8.17 28.53 -8.01
C ILE A 535 9.16 27.36 -7.99
N SER A 536 10.44 27.65 -7.73
CA SER A 536 11.42 26.59 -7.45
C SER A 536 11.05 25.85 -6.16
N LEU A 537 10.56 24.63 -6.31
CA LEU A 537 10.17 23.75 -5.20
C LEU A 537 11.37 23.05 -4.54
N GLN A 538 12.61 23.36 -4.93
CA GLN A 538 13.80 22.81 -4.26
C GLN A 538 13.90 23.24 -2.79
N ASN A 539 13.28 24.36 -2.42
CA ASN A 539 13.17 24.79 -1.03
C ASN A 539 11.78 24.47 -0.46
N PRO A 540 11.69 24.13 0.83
CA PRO A 540 10.40 23.96 1.50
C PRO A 540 9.54 25.21 1.39
N ILE A 541 8.23 25.01 1.29
CA ILE A 541 7.23 26.10 1.41
C ILE A 541 6.23 25.76 2.50
N ALA A 542 5.70 26.76 3.19
CA ALA A 542 4.67 26.61 4.21
C ALA A 542 3.37 27.26 3.72
N LEU A 543 2.32 26.48 3.55
CA LEU A 543 1.01 26.97 3.11
C LEU A 543 0.06 27.07 4.32
N GLY A 544 -0.84 28.06 4.29
CA GLY A 544 -1.88 28.18 5.32
C GLY A 544 -1.38 28.87 6.60
N CYS A 545 -0.22 29.54 6.58
CA CYS A 545 0.37 30.12 7.79
C CYS A 545 -0.54 31.15 8.48
N TYR A 546 -1.42 31.83 7.75
CA TYR A 546 -2.21 32.96 8.26
C TYR A 546 -3.69 32.60 8.49
N GLU A 547 -4.11 31.43 8.02
CA GLU A 547 -5.47 30.91 8.11
C GLU A 547 -5.61 30.03 9.37
N LYS A 548 -6.08 30.61 10.46
CA LYS A 548 -6.13 29.95 11.78
C LYS A 548 -7.00 28.69 11.85
N ASP A 549 -7.96 28.54 10.93
CA ASP A 549 -8.92 27.43 10.93
C ASP A 549 -8.43 26.17 10.19
N ILE A 550 -7.22 26.20 9.63
CA ILE A 550 -6.66 25.08 8.86
C ILE A 550 -5.22 24.78 9.33
N PRO A 551 -4.73 23.53 9.16
CA PRO A 551 -3.35 23.20 9.49
C PRO A 551 -2.36 23.95 8.60
N ILE A 552 -1.15 24.17 9.08
CA ILE A 552 -0.05 24.65 8.22
C ILE A 552 0.48 23.45 7.43
N ILE A 553 0.66 23.57 6.12
CA ILE A 553 1.27 22.50 5.31
C ILE A 553 2.73 22.89 5.02
N ILE A 554 3.69 22.21 5.63
CA ILE A 554 5.10 22.28 5.22
C ILE A 554 5.29 21.31 4.07
N TYR A 555 5.36 21.85 2.87
CA TYR A 555 5.47 21.09 1.64
C TYR A 555 6.91 21.04 1.15
N GLN A 556 7.42 19.80 1.02
CA GLN A 556 8.72 19.49 0.44
C GLN A 556 8.53 18.47 -0.68
N VAL A 557 9.34 18.59 -1.73
CA VAL A 557 9.32 17.68 -2.86
C VAL A 557 10.57 16.82 -2.88
N ASN A 558 10.45 15.64 -3.49
CA ASN A 558 11.62 14.94 -3.94
C ASN A 558 12.31 15.78 -5.03
N SER A 559 13.52 16.24 -4.74
CA SER A 559 14.40 16.99 -5.65
C SER A 559 15.82 16.44 -5.55
N LYS A 560 16.66 16.79 -6.53
CA LYS A 560 18.08 16.44 -6.51
C LYS A 560 18.83 17.34 -5.53
N HIS A 561 19.32 16.74 -4.44
CA HIS A 561 20.32 17.31 -3.53
C HIS A 561 21.63 16.56 -3.74
N SER A 562 21.96 15.61 -2.85
CA SER A 562 23.17 14.78 -2.96
C SER A 562 23.08 13.66 -4.01
N TYR A 563 21.88 13.24 -4.42
CA TYR A 563 21.70 12.13 -5.34
C TYR A 563 20.54 12.38 -6.32
N SER A 564 20.66 11.87 -7.55
CA SER A 564 19.59 11.94 -8.54
C SER A 564 18.50 10.91 -8.22
N SER A 565 17.49 11.31 -7.46
CA SER A 565 16.44 10.43 -6.95
C SER A 565 15.24 10.27 -7.88
N ASN A 566 15.30 10.76 -9.12
CA ASN A 566 14.22 10.68 -10.11
C ASN A 566 14.13 9.35 -10.86
N THR A 567 14.22 8.24 -10.12
CA THR A 567 14.06 6.89 -10.67
C THR A 567 12.61 6.63 -11.08
N SER A 568 12.37 5.74 -12.05
CA SER A 568 11.01 5.31 -12.44
C SER A 568 10.20 4.80 -11.25
N THR A 569 8.89 5.05 -11.26
CA THR A 569 7.95 4.48 -10.27
C THR A 569 7.90 2.95 -10.32
N PHE A 570 8.20 2.37 -11.48
CA PHE A 570 8.18 0.92 -11.71
C PHE A 570 9.58 0.29 -11.68
N LYS A 571 10.59 1.03 -11.17
CA LYS A 571 11.86 0.42 -10.78
C LYS A 571 11.64 -0.37 -9.49
N ILE A 572 11.83 -1.69 -9.56
CA ILE A 572 11.56 -2.67 -8.50
C ILE A 572 12.83 -3.37 -8.00
N THR A 573 14.02 -2.94 -8.45
CA THR A 573 15.30 -3.36 -7.90
C THR A 573 16.21 -2.16 -7.62
N TYR A 574 16.95 -2.18 -6.52
CA TYR A 574 17.92 -1.16 -6.14
C TYR A 574 19.13 -1.82 -5.50
N ASN A 575 20.33 -1.42 -5.93
CA ASN A 575 21.56 -1.86 -5.28
C ASN A 575 21.91 -1.01 -4.05
N GLU A 576 22.84 -1.49 -3.22
CA GLU A 576 23.23 -0.82 -1.96
C GLU A 576 23.68 0.64 -2.16
N SER A 577 24.39 0.93 -3.25
CA SER A 577 24.84 2.29 -3.57
C SER A 577 23.67 3.20 -3.92
N GLU A 578 22.72 2.70 -4.71
CA GLU A 578 21.47 3.41 -5.02
C GLU A 578 20.63 3.63 -3.76
N ILE A 579 20.46 2.61 -2.91
CA ILE A 579 19.73 2.72 -1.64
C ILE A 579 20.36 3.80 -0.76
N SER A 580 21.67 3.75 -0.57
CA SER A 580 22.42 4.73 0.23
C SER A 580 22.28 6.15 -0.32
N GLY A 581 22.42 6.33 -1.64
CA GLY A 581 22.22 7.61 -2.32
C GLY A 581 20.81 8.17 -2.16
N MET A 582 19.78 7.33 -2.33
CA MET A 582 18.38 7.70 -2.16
C MET A 582 18.05 8.11 -0.72
N LEU A 583 18.57 7.36 0.26
CA LEU A 583 18.42 7.67 1.68
C LEU A 583 19.12 8.98 2.05
N GLN A 584 20.33 9.21 1.55
CA GLN A 584 21.04 10.44 1.81
C GLN A 584 20.31 11.64 1.21
N ASN A 585 19.82 11.53 -0.03
CA ASN A 585 19.02 12.59 -0.63
C ASN A 585 17.74 12.87 0.16
N GLY A 586 17.08 11.84 0.69
CA GLY A 586 15.95 12.01 1.61
C GLY A 586 16.28 12.82 2.86
N ARG A 587 17.44 12.57 3.48
CA ARG A 587 17.93 13.36 4.63
C ARG A 587 18.19 14.82 4.24
N ASP A 588 18.78 15.02 3.07
CA ASP A 588 19.12 16.35 2.57
C ASP A 588 17.87 17.14 2.19
N ILE A 589 16.81 16.50 1.67
CA ILE A 589 15.50 17.14 1.45
C ILE A 589 14.93 17.67 2.77
N PHE A 590 14.85 16.81 3.80
CA PHE A 590 14.29 17.22 5.09
C PHE A 590 15.09 18.35 5.74
N SER A 591 16.42 18.23 5.75
CA SER A 591 17.31 19.22 6.37
C SER A 591 17.59 20.45 5.50
N THR A 592 17.14 20.44 4.24
CA THR A 592 17.54 21.40 3.20
C THR A 592 19.07 21.52 3.15
N ASP A 593 19.76 20.40 2.93
CA ASP A 593 21.22 20.28 2.92
C ASP A 593 21.90 20.70 4.24
N ASN A 594 21.34 20.28 5.38
CA ASN A 594 21.79 20.67 6.73
C ASN A 594 21.81 22.20 6.95
N ASN A 595 20.79 22.90 6.46
CA ASN A 595 20.69 24.34 6.60
C ASN A 595 20.21 24.74 8.01
N ASP A 596 21.12 25.28 8.81
CA ASP A 596 20.83 25.73 10.18
C ASP A 596 19.75 26.82 10.26
N TYR A 597 19.67 27.71 9.26
CA TYR A 597 18.60 28.70 9.18
C TYR A 597 17.23 28.02 9.05
N TYR A 598 17.16 27.01 8.18
CA TYR A 598 15.94 26.24 8.00
C TYR A 598 15.57 25.43 9.25
N LYS A 599 16.55 24.77 9.89
CA LYS A 599 16.33 24.04 11.15
C LYS A 599 15.72 24.94 12.24
N ASN A 600 16.24 26.16 12.41
CA ASN A 600 15.65 27.11 13.35
C ASN A 600 14.27 27.59 12.88
N CYS A 601 14.09 27.83 11.58
CA CYS A 601 12.79 28.22 11.03
C CYS A 601 11.70 27.14 11.20
N LEU A 602 12.07 25.85 11.15
CA LEU A 602 11.18 24.75 11.50
C LEU A 602 10.62 24.89 12.92
N GLY A 603 11.45 25.29 13.89
CA GLY A 603 11.00 25.62 15.26
C GLY A 603 9.91 26.70 15.27
N CYS A 604 10.12 27.78 14.52
CA CYS A 604 9.12 28.84 14.38
C CYS A 604 7.84 28.37 13.69
N LEU A 605 7.92 27.54 12.65
CA LEU A 605 6.75 27.04 11.92
C LEU A 605 5.92 26.08 12.79
N VAL A 606 6.57 25.18 13.53
CA VAL A 606 5.93 24.26 14.48
C VAL A 606 5.20 25.03 15.59
N LEU A 607 5.76 26.14 16.05
CA LEU A 607 5.16 26.98 17.09
C LEU A 607 4.18 28.04 16.56
N LYS A 608 4.00 28.17 15.25
CA LYS A 608 3.25 29.28 14.64
C LYS A 608 1.85 29.45 15.21
N ARG A 609 1.10 28.35 15.38
CA ARG A 609 -0.26 28.38 15.94
C ARG A 609 -0.29 28.82 17.41
N LEU A 610 0.72 28.44 18.19
CA LEU A 610 0.84 28.92 19.58
C LEU A 610 1.18 30.42 19.62
N PHE A 611 2.07 30.89 18.74
CA PHE A 611 2.35 32.32 18.63
C PHE A 611 1.12 33.13 18.17
N ASP A 612 0.25 32.58 17.33
CA ASP A 612 -0.99 33.23 16.88
C ASP A 612 -2.03 33.44 18.00
N GLU A 613 -1.88 32.75 19.13
CA GLU A 613 -2.69 32.87 20.35
C GLU A 613 -2.08 33.83 21.39
N LEU A 614 -0.82 34.24 21.20
CA LEU A 614 -0.07 35.09 22.13
C LEU A 614 0.05 36.53 21.62
N PRO A 615 0.34 37.51 22.50
CA PRO A 615 0.66 38.87 22.07
C PRO A 615 1.89 38.90 21.16
N ASN A 616 1.91 39.82 20.19
CA ASN A 616 3.04 39.97 19.25
C ASN A 616 4.40 40.22 19.93
N SER A 617 4.42 40.68 21.19
CA SER A 617 5.66 40.83 21.97
C SER A 617 6.36 39.51 22.28
N GLU A 618 5.63 38.39 22.26
CA GLU A 618 6.18 37.05 22.48
C GLU A 618 6.79 36.44 21.20
N LEU A 619 6.56 37.04 20.02
CA LEU A 619 7.04 36.51 18.76
C LEU A 619 8.52 36.91 18.52
N PRO A 620 9.45 35.94 18.42
CA PRO A 620 10.84 36.26 18.14
C PRO A 620 11.02 36.95 16.77
N ILE A 621 11.93 37.92 16.69
CA ILE A 621 12.26 38.63 15.44
C ILE A 621 12.68 37.63 14.35
N PHE A 622 13.44 36.60 14.73
CA PHE A 622 13.83 35.52 13.85
C PHE A 622 12.60 34.81 13.23
N CYS A 623 11.60 34.46 14.04
CA CYS A 623 10.37 33.82 13.55
C CYS A 623 9.60 34.72 12.58
N SER A 624 9.55 36.04 12.84
CA SER A 624 8.96 36.99 11.89
C SER A 624 9.65 36.99 10.53
N LYS A 625 10.99 36.79 10.49
CA LYS A 625 11.74 36.66 9.23
C LYS A 625 11.49 35.31 8.56
N CYS A 626 11.56 34.23 9.31
CA CYS A 626 11.24 32.88 8.85
C CYS A 626 9.85 32.82 8.18
N TYR A 627 8.81 33.43 8.76
CA TYR A 627 7.48 33.44 8.15
C TYR A 627 7.43 34.20 6.83
N ARG A 628 8.20 35.29 6.66
CA ARG A 628 8.28 35.98 5.36
C ARG A 628 8.95 35.11 4.29
N ASP A 629 9.96 34.35 4.68
CA ASP A 629 10.75 33.56 3.74
C ASP A 629 9.98 32.30 3.28
N PHE A 630 9.29 31.63 4.20
CA PHE A 630 8.68 30.31 3.95
C PHE A 630 7.16 30.30 3.79
N CYS A 631 6.43 31.22 4.41
CA CYS A 631 4.97 31.21 4.30
C CYS A 631 4.49 31.73 2.94
N ARG A 632 3.50 31.06 2.37
CA ARG A 632 2.85 31.38 1.10
C ARG A 632 1.35 31.44 1.27
#